data_AF-A0A950AA10-F1
#
_entry.id   AF-A0A950AA10-F1
#
_cell.length_a   1.000
_cell.length_b   1.000
_cell.length_c   1.000
_cell.angle_alpha   90.00
_cell.angle_beta   90.00
_cell.angle_gamma   90.00
#
_symmetry.space_group_name_H-M   'P 1'
#
loop_
_entity.id
_entity.type
_entity.pdbx_description
1 polymer ?
#
loop_
_entity_poly.entity_id
_entity_poly.type
_entity_poly.pdbx_seq_one_letter_code
_entity_poly.pdbx_strand_id
1 'polypeptide(L)'
;MRKLEAIRQAGAIVQEIILAPPVREDLGRLIGDSLHCESERVTSLAQLIHEKTAGNPFFAIQFLSALAEEGLLGLDHSAGKWSRDLNFIHAKGYTDNVVDLMVGKLKRLPVAT
;
A
#
# COMPACT_ATOMS: atom_id res chain seq x y z
N MET A 1 -16.30 -1.71 20.20
CA MET A 1 -16.00 -0.66 21.22
C MET A 1 -16.28 -1.09 22.66
N ARG A 2 -17.40 -1.77 23.00
CA ARG A 2 -17.77 -2.16 24.39
C ARG A 2 -16.67 -2.76 25.30
N LYS A 3 -15.72 -3.54 24.76
CA LYS A 3 -14.66 -4.17 25.59
C LYS A 3 -13.58 -3.19 26.07
N LEU A 4 -13.19 -2.22 25.24
CA LEU A 4 -12.20 -1.19 25.63
C LEU A 4 -12.78 -0.25 26.70
N GLU A 5 -14.07 0.07 26.59
CA GLU A 5 -14.78 0.84 27.62
C GLU A 5 -14.84 0.10 28.95
N ALA A 6 -15.13 -1.21 28.94
CA ALA A 6 -15.13 -2.02 30.17
C ALA A 6 -13.75 -2.07 30.84
N ILE A 7 -12.66 -2.14 30.06
CA ILE A 7 -11.28 -2.11 30.57
C ILE A 7 -10.95 -0.75 31.20
N ARG A 8 -11.36 0.36 30.57
CA ARG A 8 -11.23 1.71 31.13
C ARG A 8 -12.03 1.87 32.43
N GLN A 9 -13.26 1.36 32.47
CA GLN A 9 -14.12 1.40 33.66
C GLN A 9 -13.61 0.54 34.83
N ALA A 10 -12.85 -0.52 34.55
CA ALA A 10 -12.20 -1.35 35.57
C ALA A 10 -10.96 -0.69 36.20
N GLY A 11 -10.65 0.56 35.86
CA GLY A 11 -9.52 1.31 36.42
C GLY A 11 -8.16 0.96 35.82
N ALA A 12 -8.12 0.19 34.72
CA ALA A 12 -6.88 -0.09 34.00
C ALA A 12 -6.39 1.17 33.27
N ILE A 13 -5.07 1.38 33.26
CA ILE A 13 -4.44 2.45 32.48
C ILE A 13 -4.54 2.06 31.01
N VAL A 14 -5.34 2.81 30.24
CA VAL A 14 -5.48 2.64 28.79
C VAL A 14 -4.85 3.84 28.09
N GLN A 15 -3.85 3.56 27.27
CA GLN A 15 -3.23 4.55 26.40
C GLN A 15 -3.75 4.38 24.97
N GLU A 16 -4.12 5.49 24.35
CA GLU A 16 -4.57 5.53 22.97
C GLU A 16 -3.49 6.19 22.11
N ILE A 17 -3.08 5.51 21.06
CA ILE A 17 -2.09 5.99 20.09
C ILE A 17 -2.83 6.25 18.79
N ILE A 18 -2.97 7.53 18.43
CA ILE A 18 -3.58 7.93 17.17
C ILE A 18 -2.47 7.93 16.11
N LEU A 19 -2.63 7.08 15.11
CA LEU A 19 -1.70 7.01 13.98
C LEU A 19 -2.17 7.98 12.90
N ALA A 20 -1.31 8.95 12.58
CA ALA A 20 -1.50 9.80 11.41
C ALA A 20 -1.23 9.01 10.12
N PRO A 21 -1.78 9.44 8.97
CA PRO A 21 -1.35 8.92 7.67
C PRO A 21 0.17 9.03 7.50
N PRO A 22 0.87 7.97 7.05
CA PRO A 22 2.30 7.99 6.82
C PRO A 22 2.64 9.09 5.80
N VAL A 23 3.63 9.89 6.15
CA VAL A 23 4.22 10.82 5.19
C VAL A 23 4.96 10.04 4.12
N ARG A 24 5.19 10.69 2.97
CA ARG A 24 5.87 10.09 1.80
C ARG A 24 7.19 9.41 2.17
N GLU A 25 7.96 9.98 3.09
CA GLU A 25 9.25 9.45 3.53
C GLU A 25 9.08 8.10 4.24
N ASP A 26 8.10 7.97 5.13
CA ASP A 26 7.82 6.72 5.84
C ASP A 26 7.23 5.66 4.90
N LEU A 27 6.41 6.08 3.94
CA LEU A 27 5.93 5.20 2.89
C LEU A 27 7.09 4.71 2.00
N GLY A 28 8.04 5.58 1.70
CA GLY A 28 9.26 5.23 0.97
C GLY A 28 10.11 4.20 1.72
N ARG A 29 10.26 4.34 3.05
CA ARG A 29 10.93 3.32 3.87
C ARG A 29 10.20 2.00 3.82
N LEU A 30 8.88 2.00 4.03
CA LEU A 30 8.05 0.79 3.98
C LEU A 30 8.20 0.04 2.65
N ILE A 31 8.16 0.75 1.53
CA ILE A 31 8.32 0.16 0.19
C ILE A 31 9.76 -0.33 -0.02
N GLY A 32 10.75 0.42 0.44
CA GLY A 32 12.16 0.07 0.33
C GLY A 32 12.49 -1.23 1.06
N ASP A 33 11.98 -1.35 2.28
CA ASP A 33 12.10 -2.55 3.12
C ASP A 33 11.37 -3.74 2.48
N SER A 34 10.16 -3.51 1.97
CA SER A 34 9.35 -4.57 1.34
C SER A 34 9.95 -5.10 0.04
N LEU A 35 10.60 -4.24 -0.74
CA LEU A 35 11.17 -4.56 -2.05
C LEU A 35 12.70 -4.71 -2.04
N HIS A 36 13.34 -4.70 -0.86
CA HIS A 36 14.80 -4.81 -0.67
C HIS A 36 15.62 -3.97 -1.66
N CYS A 37 15.35 -2.67 -1.71
CA CYS A 37 15.85 -1.80 -2.77
C CYS A 37 16.31 -0.44 -2.26
N GLU A 38 17.29 0.14 -2.94
CA GLU A 38 17.89 1.42 -2.55
C GLU A 38 16.88 2.57 -2.64
N SER A 39 17.01 3.52 -1.70
CA SER A 39 16.06 4.62 -1.47
C SER A 39 15.74 5.42 -2.73
N GLU A 40 16.74 5.70 -3.57
CA GLU A 40 16.59 6.46 -4.82
C GLU A 40 15.63 5.79 -5.82
N ARG A 41 15.63 4.45 -5.86
CA ARG A 41 14.73 3.67 -6.73
C ARG A 41 13.31 3.58 -6.18
N VAL A 42 13.13 3.90 -4.90
CA VAL A 42 11.85 3.83 -4.20
C VAL A 42 11.13 5.17 -4.21
N THR A 43 11.86 6.29 -4.24
CA THR A 43 11.29 7.64 -4.14
C THR A 43 10.19 7.89 -5.18
N SER A 44 10.42 7.52 -6.44
CA SER A 44 9.44 7.73 -7.51
C SER A 44 8.18 6.88 -7.33
N LEU A 45 8.32 5.63 -6.88
CA LEU A 45 7.20 4.74 -6.60
C LEU A 45 6.42 5.20 -5.35
N ALA A 46 7.13 5.62 -4.30
CA ALA A 46 6.55 6.13 -3.08
C ALA A 46 5.76 7.42 -3.31
N GLN A 47 6.27 8.31 -4.16
CA GLN A 47 5.55 9.51 -4.58
C GLN A 47 4.24 9.15 -5.29
N LEU A 48 4.30 8.28 -6.30
CA LEU A 48 3.12 7.83 -7.03
C LEU A 48 2.06 7.22 -6.10
N ILE A 49 2.49 6.33 -5.19
CA ILE A 49 1.57 5.69 -4.25
C ILE A 49 0.98 6.72 -3.30
N HIS A 50 1.79 7.63 -2.76
CA HIS A 50 1.30 8.68 -1.86
C HIS A 50 0.27 9.58 -2.54
N GLU A 51 0.53 10.01 -3.77
CA GLU A 51 -0.39 10.83 -4.58
C GLU A 51 -1.72 10.11 -4.82
N LYS A 52 -1.69 8.82 -5.18
CA LYS A 52 -2.91 8.05 -5.47
C LYS A 52 -3.72 7.68 -4.23
N THR A 53 -3.07 7.60 -3.08
CA THR A 53 -3.67 7.10 -1.83
C THR A 53 -3.99 8.19 -0.82
N ALA A 54 -3.55 9.43 -1.09
CA ALA A 54 -3.55 10.54 -0.15
C ALA A 54 -2.91 10.17 1.21
N GLY A 55 -1.88 9.32 1.17
CA GLY A 55 -1.20 8.82 2.37
C GLY A 55 -2.00 7.78 3.17
N ASN A 56 -3.15 7.30 2.70
CA ASN A 56 -3.92 6.28 3.41
C ASN A 56 -3.20 4.90 3.37
N PRO A 57 -2.78 4.32 4.52
CA PRO A 57 -2.04 3.06 4.56
C PRO A 57 -2.77 1.89 3.92
N PHE A 58 -4.09 1.81 4.11
CA PHE A 58 -4.89 0.74 3.54
C PHE A 58 -4.82 0.78 2.01
N PHE A 59 -5.02 1.95 1.42
CA PHE A 59 -4.96 2.09 -0.02
C PHE A 59 -3.54 1.93 -0.59
N ALA A 60 -2.51 2.35 0.15
CA ALA A 60 -1.13 2.11 -0.24
C ALA A 60 -0.82 0.61 -0.34
N ILE A 61 -1.25 -0.18 0.64
CA ILE A 61 -1.11 -1.65 0.61
C ILE A 61 -1.91 -2.24 -0.56
N GLN A 62 -3.17 -1.81 -0.76
CA GLN A 62 -3.99 -2.33 -1.85
C GLN A 62 -3.40 -2.04 -3.23
N PHE A 63 -2.83 -0.84 -3.41
CA PHE A 63 -2.18 -0.43 -4.66
C PHE A 63 -0.92 -1.25 -4.92
N LEU A 64 -0.06 -1.42 -3.92
CA LEU A 64 1.13 -2.29 -4.03
C LEU A 64 0.75 -3.73 -4.38
N SER A 65 -0.27 -4.29 -3.72
CA SER A 65 -0.74 -5.65 -4.02
C SER A 65 -1.27 -5.77 -5.45
N ALA A 66 -2.01 -4.77 -5.94
CA ALA A 66 -2.50 -4.79 -7.32
C ALA A 66 -1.36 -4.75 -8.35
N LEU A 67 -0.34 -3.92 -8.12
CA LEU A 67 0.85 -3.87 -8.97
C LEU A 67 1.55 -5.23 -9.03
N ALA A 68 1.64 -5.94 -7.91
CA ALA A 68 2.22 -7.29 -7.85
C ALA A 68 1.35 -8.33 -8.56
N GLU A 69 0.04 -8.33 -8.32
CA GLU A 69 -0.91 -9.24 -9.00
C GLU A 69 -0.90 -9.07 -10.52
N GLU A 70 -0.67 -7.86 -11.00
CA GLU A 70 -0.63 -7.52 -12.42
C GLU A 70 0.77 -7.68 -13.05
N GLY A 71 1.76 -8.16 -12.28
CA GLY A 71 3.12 -8.39 -12.74
C GLY A 71 3.94 -7.12 -12.99
N LEU A 72 3.45 -5.96 -12.54
CA LEU A 72 4.14 -4.66 -12.65
C LEU A 72 5.20 -4.48 -11.55
N LEU A 73 5.07 -5.25 -10.47
CA LEU A 73 6.11 -5.51 -9.49
C LEU A 73 6.40 -7.02 -9.52
N GLY A 74 7.58 -7.39 -10.02
CA GLY A 74 8.01 -8.78 -10.09
C GLY A 74 9.35 -8.98 -9.41
N LEU A 75 9.57 -10.13 -8.78
CA LEU A 75 10.90 -10.52 -8.35
C LEU A 75 11.65 -11.14 -9.53
N ASP A 76 12.73 -10.50 -9.97
CA ASP A 76 13.70 -11.15 -10.83
C ASP A 76 14.48 -12.18 -10.01
N HIS A 77 14.07 -13.44 -10.13
CA HIS A 77 14.67 -14.56 -9.42
C HIS A 77 16.15 -14.79 -9.77
N SER A 78 16.60 -14.34 -10.95
CA SER A 78 17.99 -14.48 -11.37
C SER A 78 18.89 -13.44 -10.72
N ALA A 79 18.38 -12.22 -10.54
CA ALA A 79 19.11 -11.12 -9.92
C ALA A 79 18.83 -10.95 -8.42
N GLY A 80 17.84 -11.65 -7.87
CA GLY A 80 17.37 -11.48 -6.49
C GLY A 80 16.80 -10.09 -6.21
N LYS A 81 16.33 -9.39 -7.25
CA LYS A 81 15.92 -7.97 -7.19
C LYS A 81 14.52 -7.78 -7.71
N TRP A 82 13.81 -6.81 -7.15
CA TRP A 82 12.50 -6.43 -7.65
C TRP A 82 12.63 -5.59 -8.93
N SER A 83 12.03 -6.06 -10.01
CA SER A 83 11.81 -5.31 -11.24
C SER A 83 10.49 -4.53 -11.13
N ARG A 84 10.51 -3.31 -11.66
CA ARG A 84 9.37 -2.40 -11.68
C ARG A 84 9.36 -1.70 -13.01
N ASP A 85 8.25 -1.76 -13.72
CA ASP A 85 8.09 -0.99 -14.96
C ASP A 85 7.29 0.28 -14.69
N LEU A 86 7.97 1.33 -14.27
CA LEU A 86 7.34 2.63 -13.98
C LEU A 86 6.67 3.26 -15.22
N ASN A 87 7.15 2.94 -16.42
CA ASN A 87 6.54 3.42 -17.67
C ASN A 87 5.21 2.72 -17.90
N PHE A 88 5.16 1.40 -17.67
CA PHE A 88 3.92 0.64 -17.77
C PHE A 88 2.92 0.99 -16.68
N ILE A 89 3.40 1.28 -15.45
CA ILE A 89 2.56 1.75 -14.35
C ILE A 89 1.90 3.09 -14.68
N HIS A 90 2.65 4.03 -15.28
CA HIS A 90 2.07 5.29 -15.77
C HIS A 90 1.13 5.09 -16.97
N ALA A 91 1.54 4.27 -17.95
CA ALA A 91 0.77 4.03 -19.18
C ALA A 91 -0.55 3.30 -18.93
N LYS A 92 -0.63 2.47 -17.87
CA LYS A 92 -1.86 1.80 -17.47
C LYS A 92 -2.94 2.78 -17.01
N GLY A 93 -2.56 4.04 -16.76
CA GLY A 93 -3.50 5.10 -16.48
C GLY A 93 -4.37 4.73 -15.29
N TYR A 94 -3.76 4.25 -14.20
CA TYR A 94 -4.45 4.28 -12.90
C TYR A 94 -4.94 5.72 -12.74
N THR A 95 -6.24 5.90 -12.94
CA THR A 95 -6.95 7.18 -12.91
C THR A 95 -6.67 7.87 -11.58
N ASP A 96 -7.06 9.13 -11.42
CA ASP A 96 -6.71 9.94 -10.24
C ASP A 96 -7.16 9.37 -8.87
N ASN A 97 -7.75 8.17 -8.81
CA ASN A 97 -8.23 7.58 -7.58
C ASN A 97 -8.07 6.05 -7.49
N VAL A 98 -7.66 5.58 -6.31
CA VAL A 98 -7.58 4.16 -5.88
C VAL A 98 -8.93 3.42 -5.86
N VAL A 99 -10.04 4.13 -6.03
CA VAL A 99 -11.39 3.55 -6.08
C VAL A 99 -11.55 2.60 -7.27
N ASP A 100 -11.05 2.96 -8.45
CA ASP A 100 -11.17 2.12 -9.66
C ASP A 100 -10.38 0.81 -9.52
N LEU A 101 -9.26 0.85 -8.80
CA LEU A 101 -8.49 -0.33 -8.44
C LEU A 101 -9.33 -1.31 -7.59
N MET A 102 -10.02 -0.80 -6.58
CA MET A 102 -10.86 -1.61 -5.69
C MET A 102 -12.07 -2.18 -6.43
N VAL A 103 -12.68 -1.39 -7.33
CA VAL A 103 -13.75 -1.87 -8.22
C VAL A 103 -13.25 -2.98 -9.15
N GLY A 104 -12.05 -2.83 -9.71
CA GLY A 104 -11.40 -3.86 -10.52
C GLY A 104 -11.18 -5.16 -9.75
N LYS A 105 -10.70 -5.08 -8.51
CA LYS A 105 -10.53 -6.25 -7.63
C LYS A 105 -11.86 -6.94 -7.34
N LEU A 106 -12.91 -6.19 -7.03
CA LEU A 106 -14.25 -6.73 -6.78
C LEU A 106 -14.82 -7.46 -8.01
N LYS A 107 -14.62 -6.91 -9.22
CA LYS A 107 -15.05 -7.55 -10.47
C LYS A 107 -14.30 -8.85 -10.78
N ARG A 108 -13.09 -9.03 -10.25
CA ARG A 108 -12.26 -10.24 -10.42
C ARG A 108 -12.57 -11.33 -9.39
N LEU A 109 -13.43 -11.05 -8.39
CA LEU A 109 -13.83 -12.07 -7.44
C LEU A 109 -14.63 -13.17 -8.17
N PRO A 110 -14.38 -14.45 -7.86
CA PRO A 110 -15.18 -15.53 -8.39
C PRO A 110 -16.64 -15.36 -7.94
N VAL A 111 -17.59 -15.72 -8.80
CA VAL A 111 -19.00 -15.81 -8.42
C VAL A 111 -19.08 -16.78 -7.26
N ALA A 112 -19.72 -16.36 -6.17
CA ALA A 112 -19.86 -17.18 -4.97
C ALA A 112 -20.37 -18.58 -5.34
N THR A 113 -19.58 -19.60 -4.99
CA THR A 113 -19.94 -21.01 -5.15
C THR A 113 -20.94 -21.42 -4.10
#